data_AF-A0A2P5FZR8-F1
#
_entry.id   AF-A0A2P5FZR8-F1
#
_cell.length_a   1.000
_cell.length_b   1.000
_cell.length_c   1.000
_cell.angle_alpha   90.00
_cell.angle_beta   90.00
_cell.angle_gamma   90.00
#
_symmetry.space_group_name_H-M   'P 1'
#
loop_
_entity.id
_entity.type
_entity.pdbx_description
1 polymer ?
#
loop_
_entity_poly.entity_id
_entity_poly.type
_entity_poly.pdbx_seq_one_letter_code
_entity_poly.pdbx_strand_id
1 'polypeptide(L)'
;MALCLSSLLLLLLTLLSSASSSSPSPPPTASSPSLSPPPPSPSPPPPSPPSRRRSHRRHRPRRRHQPPPTPPSPPPSSPETPQQFNSIIDALIGSGDFTSWVGAISSAVLPLSSTLFVPRNDAANPPAPANSTAGASAPFIFPYHVVPQRLSFADLQLFKTNDRLPTLLPGKSILITNNSRLNFTIDGSPIIQPDIYFAATVVVHGVGAVFDYSVYGDGLNLLPEVSKPRPLPNQSQVFRRPPPSPPANVPVGEISGLSSDAAPPCLCIEFPVVFVVFCGVLMFKIQRNGQYGR
;
A
#
# COMPACT_ATOMS: atom_id res chain seq x y z
N MET A 1 -30.90 -19.14 20.94
CA MET A 1 -30.05 -18.12 20.29
C MET A 1 -30.27 -18.03 18.77
N ALA A 2 -30.45 -19.14 18.04
CA ALA A 2 -30.67 -19.12 16.58
C ALA A 2 -32.01 -18.51 16.10
N LEU A 3 -33.07 -18.52 16.92
CA LEU A 3 -34.38 -17.96 16.55
C LEU A 3 -34.40 -16.42 16.54
N CYS A 4 -33.46 -15.76 17.23
CA CYS A 4 -33.41 -14.31 17.35
C CYS A 4 -32.82 -13.64 16.09
N LEU A 5 -31.84 -14.29 15.45
CA LEU A 5 -31.18 -13.79 14.23
C LEU A 5 -32.11 -13.83 13.01
N SER A 6 -32.94 -14.88 12.88
CA SER A 6 -33.91 -15.00 11.79
C SER A 6 -35.00 -13.91 11.87
N SER A 7 -35.49 -13.64 13.09
CA SER A 7 -36.48 -12.58 13.30
C SER A 7 -35.90 -11.18 13.07
N LEU A 8 -34.63 -10.95 13.42
CA LEU A 8 -33.94 -9.70 13.17
C LEU A 8 -33.69 -9.48 11.67
N LEU A 9 -33.36 -10.54 10.93
CA LEU A 9 -33.16 -10.49 9.48
C LEU A 9 -34.48 -10.20 8.74
N LEU A 10 -35.59 -10.84 9.14
CA LEU A 10 -36.91 -10.52 8.59
C LEU A 10 -37.31 -9.07 8.87
N LEU A 11 -37.03 -8.56 10.08
CA LEU A 11 -37.31 -7.17 10.43
C LEU A 11 -36.50 -6.19 9.56
N LEU A 12 -35.22 -6.47 9.33
CA LEU A 12 -34.35 -5.65 8.48
C LEU A 12 -34.82 -5.63 7.02
N LEU A 13 -35.27 -6.78 6.49
CA LEU A 13 -35.81 -6.91 5.13
C LEU A 13 -37.13 -6.14 4.96
N THR A 14 -37.98 -6.13 5.98
CA THR A 14 -39.22 -5.33 5.96
C THR A 14 -38.94 -3.81 6.01
N LEU A 15 -37.96 -3.37 6.78
CA LEU A 15 -37.56 -1.95 6.88
C LEU A 15 -36.95 -1.42 5.57
N LEU A 16 -36.19 -2.24 4.84
CA LEU A 16 -35.63 -1.84 3.53
C LEU A 16 -36.71 -1.70 2.44
N SER A 17 -37.82 -2.42 2.56
CA SER A 17 -38.91 -2.39 1.56
C SER A 17 -39.82 -1.18 1.70
N SER A 18 -39.79 -0.49 2.85
CA SER A 18 -40.63 0.70 3.12
C SER A 18 -39.96 2.03 2.72
N ALA A 19 -38.70 2.03 2.30
CA ALA A 19 -37.93 3.26 2.06
C ALA A 19 -38.07 3.82 0.62
N SER A 20 -38.87 3.22 -0.25
CA SER A 20 -39.03 3.65 -1.64
C SER A 20 -40.45 4.12 -1.96
N SER A 21 -40.87 5.23 -1.36
CA SER A 21 -41.97 6.04 -1.89
C SER A 21 -41.93 7.48 -1.37
N SER A 22 -41.12 8.32 -1.99
CA SER A 22 -41.38 9.77 -2.06
C SER A 22 -40.61 10.34 -3.26
N SER A 23 -41.30 10.40 -4.39
CA SER A 23 -40.85 11.15 -5.57
C SER A 23 -41.20 12.62 -5.34
N PRO A 24 -40.24 13.55 -5.25
CA PRO A 24 -40.55 14.97 -5.27
C PRO A 24 -40.87 15.41 -6.70
N SER A 25 -42.05 16.03 -6.87
CA SER A 25 -42.47 16.67 -8.12
C SER A 25 -41.45 17.72 -8.59
N PRO A 26 -41.17 17.83 -9.90
CA PRO A 26 -40.29 18.88 -10.42
C PRO A 26 -40.96 20.27 -10.33
N PRO A 27 -40.21 21.34 -10.05
CA PRO A 27 -40.72 22.71 -10.08
C PRO A 27 -41.00 23.17 -11.53
N PRO A 28 -41.87 24.18 -11.73
CA PRO A 28 -42.18 24.71 -13.05
C PRO A 28 -40.96 25.38 -13.70
N THR A 29 -40.77 25.07 -14.97
CA THR A 29 -39.68 25.52 -15.85
C THR A 29 -39.69 27.05 -16.00
N ALA A 30 -38.69 27.72 -15.46
CA ALA A 30 -38.40 29.11 -15.78
C ALA A 30 -37.62 29.18 -17.10
N SER A 31 -38.19 29.89 -18.06
CA SER A 31 -37.62 30.20 -19.37
C SER A 31 -36.28 30.92 -19.21
N SER A 32 -35.18 30.30 -19.62
CA SER A 32 -33.88 30.98 -19.75
C SER A 32 -33.76 31.64 -21.13
N PRO A 33 -33.19 32.86 -21.23
CA PRO A 33 -33.02 33.56 -22.49
C PRO A 33 -31.91 32.91 -23.33
N SER A 34 -32.19 32.82 -24.63
CA SER A 34 -31.28 32.34 -25.68
C SER A 34 -29.95 33.10 -25.66
N LEU A 35 -28.85 32.40 -25.34
CA LEU A 35 -27.49 32.89 -25.57
C LEU A 35 -27.06 32.44 -26.97
N SER A 36 -26.86 33.42 -27.85
CA SER A 36 -26.31 33.25 -29.19
C SER A 36 -24.96 32.51 -29.15
N PRO A 37 -24.65 31.64 -30.13
CA PRO A 37 -23.35 31.00 -30.19
C PRO A 37 -22.24 32.02 -30.52
N PRO A 38 -21.02 31.85 -29.99
CA PRO A 38 -19.88 32.69 -30.34
C PRO A 38 -19.46 32.47 -31.81
N PRO A 39 -18.89 33.49 -32.47
CA PRO A 39 -18.42 33.36 -33.85
C PRO A 39 -17.23 32.38 -33.95
N PRO A 40 -17.05 31.70 -35.10
CA PRO A 40 -15.94 30.79 -35.31
C PRO A 40 -14.60 31.55 -35.29
N SER A 41 -13.61 30.95 -34.64
CA SER A 41 -12.23 31.46 -34.60
C SER A 41 -11.59 31.47 -35.99
N PRO A 42 -10.77 32.48 -36.32
CA PRO A 42 -10.09 32.53 -37.62
C PRO A 42 -9.06 31.41 -37.76
N SER A 43 -9.07 30.75 -38.92
CA SER A 43 -8.14 29.69 -39.28
C SER A 43 -6.68 30.16 -39.25
N PRO A 44 -5.73 29.32 -38.81
CA PRO A 44 -4.31 29.66 -38.86
C PRO A 44 -3.81 29.80 -40.32
N PRO A 45 -2.85 30.70 -40.60
CA PRO A 45 -2.28 30.84 -41.93
C PRO A 45 -1.49 29.60 -42.35
N PRO A 46 -1.42 29.30 -43.66
CA PRO A 46 -0.69 28.13 -44.16
C PRO A 46 0.82 28.26 -43.92
N PRO A 47 1.54 27.14 -43.73
CA PRO A 47 2.99 27.16 -43.54
C PRO A 47 3.71 27.63 -44.80
N SER A 48 4.73 28.47 -44.62
CA SER A 48 5.57 28.98 -45.69
C SER A 48 6.36 27.85 -46.39
N PRO A 49 6.57 27.91 -47.72
CA PRO A 49 7.29 26.87 -48.45
C PRO A 49 8.79 26.82 -48.09
N PRO A 50 9.42 25.63 -48.10
CA PRO A 50 10.82 25.49 -47.75
C PRO A 50 11.73 26.14 -48.80
N SER A 51 12.68 26.95 -48.33
CA SER A 51 13.70 27.59 -49.16
C SER A 51 14.57 26.54 -49.85
N ARG A 52 14.58 26.55 -51.19
CA ARG A 52 15.46 25.75 -52.04
C ARG A 52 16.92 25.96 -51.65
N ARG A 53 17.51 24.97 -50.98
CA ARG A 53 18.95 24.94 -50.67
C ARG A 53 19.71 24.63 -51.96
N ARG A 54 20.36 25.66 -52.50
CA ARG A 54 21.19 25.63 -53.70
C ARG A 54 22.34 24.63 -53.51
N SER A 55 22.39 23.63 -54.39
CA SER A 55 23.42 22.59 -54.43
C SER A 55 24.75 23.13 -54.95
N HIS A 56 25.60 23.62 -54.05
CA HIS A 56 27.01 23.82 -54.38
C HIS A 56 27.80 22.53 -54.18
N ARG A 57 27.83 21.75 -55.25
CA ARG A 57 28.79 20.67 -55.51
C ARG A 57 30.16 21.30 -55.73
N ARG A 58 31.04 21.32 -54.71
CA ARG A 58 32.49 21.44 -54.93
C ARG A 58 33.29 20.69 -53.85
N HIS A 59 34.11 19.79 -54.38
CA HIS A 59 35.39 19.25 -53.90
C HIS A 59 35.44 18.54 -52.53
N ARG A 60 35.53 17.20 -52.64
CA ARG A 60 35.93 16.23 -51.63
C ARG A 60 37.46 16.19 -51.53
N PRO A 61 38.09 16.58 -50.41
CA PRO A 61 39.41 16.11 -50.05
C PRO A 61 39.29 14.73 -49.37
N ARG A 62 40.31 13.89 -49.55
CA ARG A 62 40.44 12.56 -48.96
C ARG A 62 40.18 12.60 -47.44
N ARG A 63 39.12 11.92 -46.99
CA ARG A 63 38.87 11.54 -45.58
C ARG A 63 40.06 10.71 -45.08
N ARG A 64 40.85 11.26 -44.16
CA ARG A 64 41.42 10.43 -43.09
C ARG A 64 40.28 10.08 -42.14
N HIS A 65 40.21 8.82 -41.72
CA HIS A 65 39.23 8.33 -40.77
C HIS A 65 39.39 9.06 -39.43
N GLN A 66 38.55 10.07 -39.18
CA GLN A 66 38.29 10.55 -37.83
C GLN A 66 37.25 9.62 -37.21
N PRO A 67 37.49 9.06 -36.00
CA PRO A 67 36.44 8.42 -35.23
C PRO A 67 35.30 9.42 -34.97
N PRO A 68 34.05 8.96 -34.83
CA PRO A 68 32.93 9.85 -34.56
C PRO A 68 33.20 10.68 -33.29
N PRO A 69 32.80 11.96 -33.24
CA PRO A 69 32.84 12.70 -32.00
C PRO A 69 32.00 11.96 -30.96
N THR A 70 32.60 11.68 -29.81
CA THR A 70 31.92 11.15 -28.64
C THR A 70 30.69 12.03 -28.35
N PRO A 71 29.51 11.46 -28.03
CA PRO A 71 28.40 12.25 -27.54
C PRO A 71 28.88 13.11 -26.36
N PRO A 72 28.43 14.37 -26.22
CA PRO A 72 28.72 15.13 -25.03
C PRO A 72 28.26 14.31 -23.83
N SER A 73 29.18 14.07 -22.88
CA SER A 73 28.87 13.41 -21.63
C SER A 73 27.63 14.08 -21.01
N PRO A 74 26.68 13.31 -20.46
CA PRO A 74 25.59 13.91 -19.69
C PRO A 74 26.20 14.83 -18.62
N PRO A 75 25.56 15.98 -18.33
CA PRO A 75 26.07 16.89 -17.32
C PRO A 75 26.29 16.12 -16.00
N PRO A 76 27.38 16.40 -15.27
CA PRO A 76 27.60 15.76 -13.98
C PRO A 76 26.39 16.04 -13.10
N SER A 77 25.78 14.97 -12.56
CA SER A 77 24.73 15.05 -11.56
C SER A 77 25.23 15.94 -10.42
N SER A 78 24.67 17.15 -10.36
CA SER A 78 24.97 18.14 -9.33
C SER A 78 24.75 17.52 -7.94
N PRO A 79 25.46 17.98 -6.90
CA PRO A 79 25.11 17.65 -5.52
C PRO A 79 23.76 18.32 -5.20
N GLU A 80 22.66 17.64 -5.54
CA GLU A 80 21.28 18.16 -5.47
C GLU A 80 20.74 18.31 -4.04
N THR A 81 21.58 18.32 -3.01
CA THR A 81 21.10 18.18 -1.63
C THR A 81 20.28 19.38 -1.14
N PRO A 82 20.78 20.63 -1.10
CA PRO A 82 20.01 21.74 -0.52
C PRO A 82 18.78 22.15 -1.33
N GLN A 83 18.87 22.11 -2.67
CA GLN A 83 17.78 22.53 -3.56
C GLN A 83 16.65 21.49 -3.58
N GLN A 84 16.98 20.19 -3.54
CA GLN A 84 16.00 19.12 -3.46
C GLN A 84 15.20 19.20 -2.16
N PHE A 85 15.85 19.48 -1.02
CA PHE A 85 15.13 19.66 0.25
C PHE A 85 14.12 20.81 0.16
N ASN A 86 14.51 21.97 -0.36
CA ASN A 86 13.59 23.10 -0.53
C ASN A 86 12.40 22.73 -1.42
N SER A 87 12.64 21.99 -2.51
CA SER A 87 11.57 21.54 -3.39
C SER A 87 10.60 20.55 -2.73
N ILE A 88 11.11 19.67 -1.87
CA ILE A 88 10.28 18.78 -1.03
C ILE A 88 9.44 19.63 -0.07
N ILE A 89 10.05 20.61 0.61
CA ILE A 89 9.34 21.48 1.55
C ILE A 89 8.25 22.28 0.84
N ASP A 90 8.54 22.86 -0.32
CA ASP A 90 7.57 23.61 -1.13
C ASP A 90 6.40 22.72 -1.56
N ALA A 91 6.66 21.46 -1.94
CA ALA A 91 5.62 20.50 -2.29
C ALA A 91 4.72 20.14 -1.10
N LEU A 92 5.30 19.96 0.10
CA LEU A 92 4.54 19.68 1.32
C LEU A 92 3.69 20.87 1.77
N ILE A 93 4.23 22.08 1.66
CA ILE A 93 3.50 23.32 1.93
C ILE A 93 2.37 23.49 0.90
N GLY A 94 2.66 23.28 -0.38
CA GLY A 94 1.68 23.39 -1.47
C GLY A 94 0.53 22.39 -1.37
N SER A 95 0.76 21.26 -0.70
CA SER A 95 -0.29 20.28 -0.39
C SER A 95 -1.18 20.67 0.80
N GLY A 96 -0.69 21.54 1.70
CA GLY A 96 -1.45 22.10 2.83
C GLY A 96 -1.59 21.20 4.07
N ASP A 97 -1.64 19.89 3.87
CA ASP A 97 -1.98 18.91 4.91
C ASP A 97 -0.77 18.21 5.57
N PHE A 98 0.46 18.52 5.18
CA PHE A 98 1.68 17.73 5.53
C PHE A 98 2.84 18.54 6.12
N THR A 99 2.57 19.77 6.57
CA THR A 99 3.58 20.72 7.04
C THR A 99 4.24 20.35 8.38
N SER A 100 3.65 19.46 9.18
CA SER A 100 4.18 19.03 10.48
C SER A 100 5.54 18.31 10.41
N TRP A 101 5.92 17.81 9.23
CA TRP A 101 7.18 17.09 9.01
C TRP A 101 8.31 17.95 8.41
N VAL A 102 8.04 19.21 8.08
CA VAL A 102 9.03 20.12 7.47
C VAL A 102 10.31 20.22 8.31
N GLY A 103 10.19 20.30 9.63
CA GLY A 103 11.34 20.38 10.54
C GLY A 103 12.18 19.10 10.58
N ALA A 104 11.55 17.92 10.52
CA ALA A 104 12.26 16.66 10.49
C ALA A 104 13.01 16.48 9.16
N ILE A 105 12.37 16.82 8.04
CA ILE A 105 12.99 16.75 6.71
C ILE A 105 14.17 17.72 6.59
N SER A 106 14.04 18.92 7.15
CA SER A 106 15.09 19.95 7.10
C SER A 106 16.38 19.55 7.83
N SER A 107 16.30 18.61 8.77
CA SER A 107 17.44 18.09 9.54
C SER A 107 17.83 16.67 9.14
N ALA A 108 17.14 16.07 8.17
CA ALA A 108 17.31 14.68 7.80
C ALA A 108 18.53 14.46 6.88
N VAL A 109 19.14 13.29 7.02
CA VAL A 109 20.11 12.76 6.06
C VAL A 109 19.43 11.62 5.31
N LEU A 110 19.02 11.88 4.08
CA LEU A 110 18.40 10.87 3.22
C LEU A 110 19.47 10.09 2.43
N PRO A 111 19.25 8.78 2.15
CA PRO A 111 20.07 8.03 1.22
C PRO A 111 20.06 8.62 -0.20
N LEU A 112 20.96 8.12 -1.05
CA LEU A 112 21.00 8.48 -2.49
C LEU A 112 19.68 8.22 -3.22
N SER A 113 18.88 7.28 -2.73
CA SER A 113 17.56 6.98 -3.25
C SER A 113 16.60 6.65 -2.11
N SER A 114 15.45 7.31 -2.04
CA SER A 114 14.51 7.11 -0.92
C SER A 114 13.06 7.39 -1.27
N THR A 115 12.15 6.76 -0.52
CA THR A 115 10.73 7.09 -0.49
C THR A 115 10.37 7.54 0.91
N LEU A 116 9.74 8.71 1.02
CA LEU A 116 9.27 9.27 2.28
C LEU A 116 7.75 9.15 2.36
N PHE A 117 7.26 8.57 3.45
CA PHE A 117 5.83 8.55 3.78
C PHE A 117 5.55 9.62 4.82
N VAL A 118 4.84 10.68 4.45
CA VAL A 118 4.55 11.82 5.32
C VAL A 118 3.11 11.71 5.83
N PRO A 119 2.91 11.50 7.14
CA PRO A 119 1.58 11.54 7.76
C PRO A 119 0.90 12.89 7.60
N ARG A 120 -0.43 12.86 7.44
CA ARG A 120 -1.26 14.06 7.53
C ARG A 120 -1.07 14.74 8.89
N ASN A 121 -1.17 16.06 8.91
CA ASN A 121 -0.95 16.91 10.08
C ASN A 121 -1.80 16.54 11.31
N ASP A 122 -3.04 16.10 11.10
CA ASP A 122 -3.95 15.68 12.18
C ASP A 122 -3.60 14.30 12.76
N ALA A 123 -2.92 13.46 11.97
CA ALA A 123 -2.46 12.15 12.39
C ALA A 123 -1.17 12.17 13.20
N ALA A 124 -0.41 13.28 13.18
CA ALA A 124 0.82 13.44 13.96
C ALA A 124 0.59 13.50 15.48
N ASN A 125 -0.67 13.45 15.94
CA ASN A 125 -1.06 13.31 17.35
C ASN A 125 -1.84 12.00 17.57
N PRO A 126 -1.17 10.83 17.66
CA PRO A 126 -1.81 9.66 18.23
C PRO A 126 -2.18 9.93 19.71
N PRO A 127 -3.17 9.24 20.30
CA PRO A 127 -3.40 9.25 21.75
C PRO A 127 -2.26 8.51 22.46
N ALA A 128 -1.06 9.09 22.45
CA ALA A 128 0.02 8.73 23.34
C ALA A 128 -0.22 9.39 24.72
N PRO A 129 0.23 8.79 25.83
CA PRO A 129 0.08 9.37 27.16
C PRO A 129 0.64 10.79 27.18
N ALA A 130 0.01 11.65 28.00
CA ALA A 130 -0.08 13.10 27.92
C ALA A 130 1.22 13.92 28.05
N ASN A 131 2.36 13.41 27.57
CA ASN A 131 3.66 14.04 27.68
C ASN A 131 4.51 14.00 26.40
N SER A 132 3.91 13.66 25.25
CA SER A 132 4.66 13.55 23.99
C SER A 132 4.11 14.54 22.96
N THR A 133 4.87 15.59 22.66
CA THR A 133 4.70 16.40 21.44
C THR A 133 5.19 15.59 20.23
N ALA A 134 4.68 14.35 20.08
CA ALA A 134 5.20 13.26 19.26
C ALA A 134 4.84 13.41 17.78
N GLY A 135 5.21 14.55 17.20
CA GLY A 135 5.37 14.65 15.75
C GLY A 135 6.63 13.92 15.27
N ALA A 136 7.05 14.22 14.04
CA ALA A 136 8.25 13.71 13.38
C ALA A 136 9.58 13.91 14.16
N SER A 137 9.56 14.60 15.30
CA SER A 137 10.69 14.90 16.18
C SER A 137 11.13 13.72 17.06
N ALA A 138 10.32 12.66 17.18
CA ALA A 138 10.76 11.46 17.88
C ALA A 138 11.82 10.71 17.06
N PRO A 139 12.94 10.28 17.67
CA PRO A 139 14.13 9.81 16.95
C PRO A 139 13.89 8.55 16.10
N PHE A 140 12.84 7.78 16.39
CA PHE A 140 12.51 6.55 15.67
C PHE A 140 11.37 6.72 14.65
N ILE A 141 10.56 7.77 14.77
CA ILE A 141 9.40 7.98 13.89
C ILE A 141 9.88 8.30 12.47
N PHE A 142 10.75 9.30 12.33
CA PHE A 142 11.26 9.71 11.02
C PHE A 142 11.93 8.55 10.25
N PRO A 143 12.94 7.84 10.80
CA PRO A 143 13.60 6.77 10.04
C PRO A 143 12.68 5.58 9.71
N TYR A 144 11.62 5.33 10.48
CA TYR A 144 10.65 4.28 10.15
C TYR A 144 9.75 4.63 8.96
N HIS A 145 9.55 5.93 8.68
CA HIS A 145 8.74 6.41 7.55
C HIS A 145 9.54 6.58 6.25
N VAL A 146 10.82 6.18 6.24
CA VAL A 146 11.69 6.30 5.07
C VAL A 146 12.09 4.91 4.59
N VAL A 147 11.79 4.61 3.32
CA VAL A 147 12.28 3.42 2.61
C VAL A 147 13.54 3.81 1.82
N PRO A 148 14.67 3.08 1.94
CA PRO A 148 15.93 3.36 1.24
C PRO A 148 15.91 2.95 -0.24
N GLN A 149 14.78 3.18 -0.90
CA GLN A 149 14.54 2.95 -2.32
C GLN A 149 13.49 3.95 -2.77
N ARG A 150 13.70 4.56 -3.94
CA ARG A 150 12.71 5.40 -4.58
C ARG A 150 11.61 4.57 -5.25
N LEU A 151 10.38 4.75 -4.81
CA LEU A 151 9.19 4.01 -5.24
C LEU A 151 8.08 5.03 -5.50
N SER A 152 7.71 5.17 -6.77
CA SER A 152 6.50 5.89 -7.17
C SER A 152 5.25 5.15 -6.70
N PHE A 153 4.07 5.77 -6.78
CA PHE A 153 2.86 5.04 -6.45
C PHE A 153 2.59 3.88 -7.42
N ALA A 154 2.98 4.04 -8.69
CA ALA A 154 2.93 2.96 -9.66
C ALA A 154 3.86 1.80 -9.29
N ASP A 155 5.06 2.08 -8.75
CA ASP A 155 5.98 1.04 -8.27
C ASP A 155 5.41 0.33 -7.03
N LEU A 156 4.82 1.09 -6.10
CA LEU A 156 4.18 0.55 -4.90
C LEU A 156 3.03 -0.42 -5.25
N GLN A 157 2.29 -0.15 -6.32
CA GLN A 157 1.21 -1.01 -6.80
C GLN A 157 1.67 -2.37 -7.35
N LEU A 158 2.97 -2.53 -7.63
CA LEU A 158 3.53 -3.81 -8.08
C LEU A 158 3.72 -4.80 -6.93
N PHE A 159 3.77 -4.31 -5.68
CA PHE A 159 3.89 -5.16 -4.50
C PHE A 159 2.56 -5.84 -4.15
N LYS A 160 2.66 -7.02 -3.56
CA LYS A 160 1.53 -7.80 -3.08
C LYS A 160 1.23 -7.44 -1.63
N THR A 161 -0.01 -7.67 -1.22
CA THR A 161 -0.36 -7.65 0.20
C THR A 161 0.56 -8.62 0.96
N ASN A 162 1.04 -8.18 2.12
CA ASN A 162 2.04 -8.80 2.99
C ASN A 162 3.51 -8.68 2.54
N ASP A 163 3.80 -8.01 1.42
CA ASP A 163 5.18 -7.66 1.09
C ASP A 163 5.72 -6.66 2.12
N ARG A 164 7.02 -6.80 2.44
CA ARG A 164 7.72 -5.94 3.41
C ARG A 164 8.72 -5.06 2.69
N LEU A 165 8.70 -3.77 3.03
CA LEU A 165 9.68 -2.80 2.56
C LEU A 165 10.63 -2.45 3.72
N PRO A 166 11.95 -2.44 3.49
CA PRO A 166 12.91 -2.05 4.51
C PRO A 166 12.74 -0.56 4.87
N THR A 167 13.11 -0.18 6.10
CA THR A 167 13.12 1.22 6.53
C THR A 167 14.52 1.69 6.89
N LEU A 168 14.71 2.99 7.13
CA LEU A 168 15.97 3.50 7.72
C LEU A 168 16.10 3.21 9.21
N LEU A 169 15.03 2.76 9.87
CA LEU A 169 15.09 2.30 11.25
C LEU A 169 15.63 0.84 11.26
N PRO A 170 16.83 0.58 11.80
CA PRO A 170 17.45 -0.74 11.70
C PRO A 170 16.58 -1.86 12.27
N GLY A 171 16.51 -2.99 11.54
CA GLY A 171 15.71 -4.16 11.93
C GLY A 171 14.20 -4.02 11.66
N LYS A 172 13.71 -2.82 11.29
CA LYS A 172 12.29 -2.55 11.08
C LYS A 172 11.91 -2.49 9.60
N SER A 173 10.67 -2.88 9.31
CA SER A 173 10.11 -2.92 7.95
C SER A 173 8.67 -2.45 7.98
N ILE A 174 8.20 -1.74 6.96
CA ILE A 174 6.76 -1.47 6.77
C ILE A 174 6.13 -2.59 5.90
N LEU A 175 4.83 -2.82 6.08
CA LEU A 175 4.05 -3.87 5.44
C LEU A 175 3.04 -3.28 4.47
N ILE A 176 2.97 -3.83 3.25
CA ILE A 176 1.84 -3.56 2.35
C ILE A 176 0.60 -4.30 2.89
N THR A 177 -0.32 -3.57 3.52
CA THR A 177 -1.52 -4.15 4.14
C THR A 177 -2.69 -4.32 3.18
N ASN A 178 -2.76 -3.51 2.13
CA ASN A 178 -3.75 -3.65 1.05
C ASN A 178 -3.16 -3.10 -0.25
N ASN A 179 -3.21 -3.88 -1.33
CA ASN A 179 -2.70 -3.48 -2.64
C ASN A 179 -3.80 -3.09 -3.66
N SER A 180 -5.05 -2.94 -3.22
CA SER A 180 -6.14 -2.45 -4.07
C SER A 180 -5.89 -1.01 -4.49
N ARG A 181 -6.02 -0.73 -5.79
CA ARG A 181 -5.78 0.62 -6.36
C ARG A 181 -6.60 1.73 -5.70
N LEU A 182 -7.82 1.42 -5.23
CA LEU A 182 -8.72 2.40 -4.62
C LEU A 182 -8.54 2.54 -3.10
N ASN A 183 -7.80 1.63 -2.47
CA ASN A 183 -7.63 1.58 -1.02
C ASN A 183 -6.25 1.00 -0.67
N PHE A 184 -5.20 1.56 -1.27
CA PHE A 184 -3.84 1.08 -1.06
C PHE A 184 -3.37 1.52 0.32
N THR A 185 -2.96 0.57 1.16
CA THR A 185 -2.55 0.84 2.54
C THR A 185 -1.20 0.22 2.86
N ILE A 186 -0.41 0.94 3.66
CA ILE A 186 0.88 0.53 4.21
C ILE A 186 0.77 0.66 5.72
N ASP A 187 1.16 -0.37 6.47
CA ASP A 187 1.01 -0.42 7.93
C ASP A 187 -0.42 -0.11 8.41
N GLY A 188 -1.43 -0.46 7.61
CA GLY A 188 -2.84 -0.16 7.88
C GLY A 188 -3.24 1.29 7.60
N SER A 189 -2.29 2.15 7.23
CA SER A 189 -2.49 3.56 6.92
C SER A 189 -2.67 3.76 5.40
N PRO A 190 -3.73 4.47 4.94
CA PRO A 190 -3.95 4.69 3.52
C PRO A 190 -2.95 5.68 2.93
N ILE A 191 -2.51 5.44 1.69
CA ILE A 191 -1.86 6.48 0.89
C ILE A 191 -2.95 7.44 0.40
N ILE A 192 -3.04 8.59 1.06
CA ILE A 192 -4.08 9.60 0.81
C ILE A 192 -3.69 10.56 -0.30
N GLN A 193 -2.40 10.75 -0.53
CA GLN A 193 -1.89 11.59 -1.60
C GLN A 193 -0.60 10.97 -2.17
N PRO A 194 -0.71 10.19 -3.25
CA PRO A 194 0.46 9.61 -3.89
C PRO A 194 1.30 10.68 -4.59
N ASP A 195 2.62 10.46 -4.64
CA ASP A 195 3.57 11.24 -5.45
C ASP A 195 3.47 12.78 -5.24
N ILE A 196 3.32 13.24 -3.98
CA ILE A 196 3.32 14.67 -3.60
C ILE A 196 4.54 15.38 -4.18
N TYR A 197 5.68 14.70 -4.11
CA TYR A 197 6.92 15.13 -4.74
C TYR A 197 7.56 13.94 -5.45
N PHE A 198 8.10 14.18 -6.64
CA PHE A 198 8.71 13.16 -7.48
C PHE A 198 9.93 13.73 -8.18
N ALA A 199 11.11 13.23 -7.84
CA ALA A 199 12.39 13.60 -8.44
C ALA A 199 13.18 12.33 -8.82
N ALA A 200 14.40 12.47 -9.33
CA ALA A 200 15.23 11.34 -9.77
C ALA A 200 15.64 10.40 -8.62
N THR A 201 15.84 10.94 -7.42
CA THR A 201 16.39 10.23 -6.25
C THR A 201 15.34 10.00 -5.17
N VAL A 202 14.34 10.87 -5.06
CA VAL A 202 13.36 10.86 -3.97
C VAL A 202 11.93 10.89 -4.49
N VAL A 203 11.05 10.20 -3.78
CA VAL A 203 9.59 10.32 -3.93
C VAL A 203 8.98 10.54 -2.55
N VAL A 204 7.92 11.34 -2.48
CA VAL A 204 7.18 11.63 -1.25
C VAL A 204 5.71 11.26 -1.44
N HIS A 205 5.16 10.47 -0.53
CA HIS A 205 3.75 10.10 -0.47
C HIS A 205 3.13 10.61 0.83
N GLY A 206 1.93 11.16 0.75
CA GLY A 206 1.11 11.49 1.90
C GLY A 206 0.34 10.28 2.40
N VAL A 207 0.45 9.99 3.71
CA VAL A 207 -0.25 8.89 4.37
C VAL A 207 -1.24 9.38 5.43
N GLY A 208 -2.31 8.62 5.64
CA GLY A 208 -3.41 9.03 6.51
C GLY A 208 -3.10 8.96 8.00
N ALA A 209 -2.09 8.17 8.39
CA ALA A 209 -1.69 7.95 9.78
C ALA A 209 -0.17 7.77 9.93
N VAL A 210 0.35 8.11 11.10
CA VAL A 210 1.73 7.78 11.52
C VAL A 210 1.86 6.27 11.65
N PHE A 211 2.89 5.68 11.05
CA PHE A 211 3.19 4.26 11.17
C PHE A 211 3.76 3.92 12.57
N ASP A 212 3.31 2.80 13.14
CA ASP A 212 3.77 2.31 14.44
C ASP A 212 4.97 1.36 14.28
N TYR A 213 6.15 1.84 14.64
CA TYR A 213 7.42 1.11 14.54
C TYR A 213 7.53 -0.10 15.48
N SER A 214 6.58 -0.28 16.40
CA SER A 214 6.54 -1.43 17.29
C SER A 214 5.92 -2.68 16.65
N VAL A 215 5.17 -2.50 15.55
CA VAL A 215 4.34 -3.58 14.96
C VAL A 215 5.14 -4.50 14.04
N TYR A 216 6.00 -3.94 13.18
CA TYR A 216 6.66 -4.70 12.13
C TYR A 216 8.18 -4.57 12.16
N GLY A 217 8.86 -5.71 12.36
CA GLY A 217 10.31 -5.79 12.34
C GLY A 217 10.85 -7.02 13.05
N ASP A 218 12.17 -7.14 13.02
CA ASP A 218 13.03 -8.09 13.73
C ASP A 218 12.89 -9.55 13.26
N GLY A 219 13.34 -9.78 12.02
CA GLY A 219 13.74 -11.10 11.56
C GLY A 219 14.91 -10.98 10.58
N LEU A 220 16.12 -10.92 11.12
CA LEU A 220 17.41 -10.86 10.40
C LEU A 220 17.49 -11.92 9.28
N ASN A 221 17.12 -11.56 8.05
CA ASN A 221 17.36 -12.35 6.84
C ASN A 221 18.55 -11.80 6.02
N LEU A 222 19.57 -11.24 6.68
CA LEU A 222 20.81 -10.79 6.05
C LEU A 222 22.09 -11.41 6.66
N LEU A 223 21.98 -12.51 7.41
CA LEU A 223 23.12 -13.35 7.75
C LEU A 223 22.84 -14.78 7.28
N PRO A 224 23.75 -15.46 6.56
CA PRO A 224 23.72 -16.92 6.48
C PRO A 224 23.61 -17.44 7.91
N GLU A 225 22.65 -18.31 8.16
CA GLU A 225 22.48 -19.04 9.43
C GLU A 225 23.85 -19.63 9.82
N VAL A 226 24.59 -18.93 10.68
CA VAL A 226 25.71 -19.53 11.41
C VAL A 226 25.01 -20.44 12.40
N SER A 227 24.83 -21.68 11.95
CA SER A 227 24.28 -22.81 12.66
C SER A 227 24.58 -22.69 14.15
N LYS A 228 23.53 -22.44 14.92
CA LYS A 228 23.54 -22.48 16.38
C LYS A 228 24.24 -23.79 16.82
N PRO A 229 25.32 -23.77 17.62
CA PRO A 229 25.92 -25.00 18.10
C PRO A 229 24.88 -25.79 18.88
N ARG A 230 24.61 -27.02 18.43
CA ARG A 230 23.76 -27.99 19.14
C ARG A 230 24.28 -28.09 20.59
N PRO A 231 23.45 -27.88 21.62
CA PRO A 231 23.88 -28.16 22.99
C PRO A 231 24.22 -29.64 23.11
N LEU A 232 25.46 -29.92 23.53
CA LEU A 232 25.92 -31.27 23.82
C LEU A 232 25.02 -31.87 24.92
N PRO A 233 24.54 -33.13 24.79
CA PRO A 233 23.82 -33.76 25.88
C PRO A 233 24.71 -33.81 27.12
N ASN A 234 24.22 -33.21 28.20
CA ASN A 234 24.89 -33.13 29.49
C ASN A 234 25.16 -34.54 30.03
N GLN A 235 26.39 -35.00 29.84
CA GLN A 235 26.86 -36.32 30.25
C GLN A 235 27.27 -36.25 31.73
N SER A 236 26.30 -36.01 32.61
CA SER A 236 26.52 -36.06 34.06
C SER A 236 25.27 -36.51 34.84
N GLN A 237 24.60 -37.56 34.36
CA GLN A 237 23.76 -38.42 35.20
C GLN A 237 23.94 -39.89 34.81
N VAL A 238 25.19 -40.35 34.79
CA VAL A 238 25.52 -41.78 34.90
C VAL A 238 26.15 -41.97 36.27
N PHE A 239 25.34 -42.03 37.32
CA PHE A 239 25.60 -42.93 38.45
C PHE A 239 24.39 -43.05 39.39
N ARG A 240 23.85 -44.28 39.40
CA ARG A 240 23.23 -44.99 40.52
C ARG A 240 21.78 -44.64 40.91
N ARG A 241 20.87 -45.47 40.40
CA ARG A 241 19.85 -46.10 41.25
C ARG A 241 19.99 -47.63 41.15
N PRO A 242 19.99 -48.39 42.27
CA PRO A 242 19.95 -49.85 42.23
C PRO A 242 18.53 -50.35 41.88
N PRO A 243 18.39 -51.55 41.31
CA PRO A 243 17.10 -52.12 40.94
C PRO A 243 16.43 -52.84 42.12
N PRO A 244 15.09 -52.80 42.24
CA PRO A 244 14.34 -53.83 42.96
C PRO A 244 13.80 -54.89 41.98
N SER A 245 14.09 -56.16 42.28
CA SER A 245 13.58 -57.37 41.62
C SER A 245 12.12 -57.71 42.03
N PRO A 246 11.39 -58.53 41.25
CA PRO A 246 9.93 -58.73 41.36
C PRO A 246 9.51 -59.93 42.25
N PRO A 247 8.23 -60.00 42.62
CA PRO A 247 7.45 -61.26 42.46
C PRO A 247 6.05 -61.00 41.87
N ALA A 248 5.65 -61.66 40.78
CA ALA A 248 4.99 -62.98 40.67
C ALA A 248 3.47 -62.99 40.97
N ASN A 249 2.69 -63.26 39.90
CA ASN A 249 1.38 -63.95 39.81
C ASN A 249 0.16 -63.37 40.56
N VAL A 250 -1.00 -63.08 39.94
CA VAL A 250 -2.07 -64.00 39.47
C VAL A 250 -3.17 -63.15 38.74
N PRO A 251 -4.03 -63.74 37.88
CA PRO A 251 -4.50 -63.14 36.62
C PRO A 251 -6.02 -62.87 36.49
N VAL A 252 -6.41 -62.49 35.27
CA VAL A 252 -7.72 -62.64 34.59
C VAL A 252 -8.77 -61.55 34.79
N GLY A 253 -9.23 -61.01 33.65
CA GLY A 253 -10.44 -60.20 33.52
C GLY A 253 -10.57 -59.57 32.13
N GLU A 254 -10.82 -60.38 31.10
CA GLU A 254 -11.36 -59.93 29.81
C GLU A 254 -12.71 -59.24 30.00
N ILE A 255 -12.95 -58.09 29.36
CA ILE A 255 -14.20 -57.84 28.62
C ILE A 255 -13.90 -56.90 27.44
N SER A 256 -14.15 -57.42 26.25
CA SER A 256 -14.20 -56.73 24.96
C SER A 256 -15.25 -55.62 24.92
N GLY A 257 -14.98 -54.54 24.20
CA GLY A 257 -15.93 -53.45 23.93
C GLY A 257 -15.58 -52.69 22.66
N LEU A 258 -16.13 -53.18 21.54
CA LEU A 258 -16.16 -52.65 20.19
C LEU A 258 -16.80 -51.25 20.13
N SER A 259 -16.23 -50.29 19.38
CA SER A 259 -16.99 -49.50 18.38
C SER A 259 -16.09 -48.53 17.61
N SER A 260 -16.24 -48.57 16.29
CA SER A 260 -15.90 -47.53 15.32
C SER A 260 -16.36 -46.14 15.78
N ASP A 261 -15.60 -45.09 15.49
CA ASP A 261 -16.11 -44.05 14.60
C ASP A 261 -15.00 -43.25 13.92
N ALA A 262 -15.16 -43.07 12.61
CA ALA A 262 -14.33 -42.24 11.78
C ALA A 262 -14.97 -40.84 11.77
N ALA A 263 -14.32 -39.85 12.38
CA ALA A 263 -14.75 -38.47 12.27
C ALA A 263 -14.15 -37.81 11.00
N PRO A 264 -14.98 -37.24 10.11
CA PRO A 264 -14.55 -36.53 8.90
C PRO A 264 -14.00 -35.12 9.23
N PRO A 265 -13.25 -34.48 8.31
CA PRO A 265 -12.81 -33.10 8.50
C PRO A 265 -14.01 -32.16 8.54
N CYS A 266 -14.13 -31.40 9.62
CA CYS A 266 -15.07 -30.30 9.78
C CYS A 266 -14.81 -29.21 8.72
N LEU A 267 -15.48 -29.31 7.58
CA LEU A 267 -15.72 -28.17 6.70
C LEU A 267 -16.82 -27.32 7.34
N CYS A 268 -16.42 -26.32 8.11
CA CYS A 268 -17.32 -25.26 8.56
C CYS A 268 -17.84 -24.53 7.32
N ILE A 269 -19.09 -24.84 6.93
CA ILE A 269 -19.85 -24.13 5.92
C ILE A 269 -20.23 -22.78 6.51
N GLU A 270 -19.35 -21.79 6.35
CA GLU A 270 -19.66 -20.40 6.63
C GLU A 270 -19.73 -19.63 5.31
N PHE A 271 -20.62 -20.05 4.40
CA PHE A 271 -20.83 -19.35 3.13
C PHE A 271 -22.27 -19.26 2.57
N PRO A 272 -23.36 -19.25 3.36
CA PRO A 272 -24.66 -18.92 2.77
C PRO A 272 -24.93 -17.41 2.71
N VAL A 273 -24.30 -16.56 3.54
CA VAL A 273 -24.67 -15.13 3.61
C VAL A 273 -24.11 -14.34 2.43
N VAL A 274 -22.83 -14.54 2.10
CA VAL A 274 -22.19 -13.83 0.97
C VAL A 274 -22.80 -14.26 -0.37
N PHE A 275 -23.13 -15.55 -0.52
CA PHE A 275 -23.75 -16.07 -1.74
C PHE A 275 -25.17 -15.52 -1.94
N VAL A 276 -25.98 -15.40 -0.87
CA VAL A 276 -27.33 -14.82 -0.95
C VAL A 276 -27.28 -13.32 -1.28
N VAL A 277 -26.34 -12.56 -0.71
CA VAL A 277 -26.14 -11.14 -1.06
C VAL A 277 -25.70 -10.98 -2.51
N PHE A 278 -24.76 -11.81 -2.97
CA PHE A 278 -24.27 -11.78 -4.35
C PHE A 278 -25.38 -12.13 -5.35
N CYS A 279 -26.16 -13.18 -5.08
CA CYS A 279 -27.31 -13.56 -5.91
C CYS A 279 -28.40 -12.48 -5.92
N GLY A 280 -28.66 -11.81 -4.78
CA GLY A 280 -29.59 -10.68 -4.70
C GLY A 280 -29.16 -9.48 -5.54
N VAL A 281 -27.87 -9.11 -5.47
CA VAL A 281 -27.31 -8.00 -6.28
C VAL A 281 -27.31 -8.34 -7.77
N LEU A 282 -27.02 -9.59 -8.14
CA LEU A 282 -27.02 -10.02 -9.53
C LEU A 282 -28.44 -10.02 -10.13
N MET A 283 -29.43 -10.50 -9.39
CA MET A 283 -30.84 -10.47 -9.80
C MET A 283 -31.37 -9.04 -9.93
N PHE A 284 -30.98 -8.14 -9.03
CA PHE A 284 -31.35 -6.72 -9.10
C PHE A 284 -30.74 -6.02 -10.33
N LYS A 285 -29.49 -6.36 -10.69
CA LYS A 285 -28.82 -5.79 -11.87
C LYS A 285 -29.45 -6.30 -13.19
N ILE A 286 -29.94 -7.53 -13.22
CA ILE A 286 -30.62 -8.10 -14.39
C ILE A 286 -32.01 -7.48 -14.58
N GLN A 287 -32.78 -7.26 -13.51
CA GLN A 287 -34.07 -6.57 -13.61
C GLN A 287 -33.92 -5.13 -14.09
N ARG A 288 -32.84 -4.43 -13.70
CA ARG A 288 -32.59 -3.04 -14.12
C ARG A 288 -32.13 -2.91 -15.57
N ASN A 289 -31.47 -3.92 -16.12
CA ASN A 289 -31.03 -3.95 -17.52
C ASN A 289 -32.10 -4.48 -18.51
N GLY A 290 -33.13 -5.17 -18.02
CA GLY A 290 -34.23 -5.69 -18.86
C GLY A 290 -35.26 -4.65 -19.31
N GLN A 291 -35.25 -3.43 -18.77
CA GLN A 291 -36.21 -2.36 -19.09
C GLN A 291 -35.71 -1.36 -20.16
N TYR A 292 -34.56 -1.61 -20.80
CA TYR A 292 -34.06 -0.81 -21.93
C TYR A 292 -34.12 -1.55 -23.28
N GLY A 293 -34.90 -2.63 -23.34
CA GLY A 293 -35.06 -3.46 -24.53
C GLY A 293 -36.51 -3.79 -24.83
N ARG A 294 -37.35 -2.78 -25.02
CA ARG A 294 -38.55 -2.86 -25.87
C ARG A 294 -39.04 -1.48 -26.27
#